data_AF-A0A3B3ZKU1-F1
#
_entry.id   AF-A0A3B3ZKU1-F1
#
_cell.length_a   1.000
_cell.length_b   1.000
_cell.length_c   1.000
_cell.angle_alpha   90.00
_cell.angle_beta   90.00
_cell.angle_gamma   90.00
#
_symmetry.space_group_name_H-M   'P 1'
#
loop_
_entity.id
_entity.type
_entity.pdbx_description
1 polymer ?
#
loop_
_entity_poly.entity_id
_entity_poly.type
_entity_poly.pdbx_seq_one_letter_code
_entity_poly.pdbx_strand_id
1 'polypeptide(L)'
;VPPWRLEREQIRSLERARTGTFLKHKLCSRPERSELVRMHILQETQADSSLQAAQLRLKKARLADSLNEKISQRPGPMELVEKNILPVQSEDKEAGNGTYWSHIISGVSNSISTRATSAKWFVSNLQRYKIYVCVTA
;
A
#
# COMPACT_ATOMS: atom_id res chain seq x y z
N VAL A 1 -2.89 -38.33 -44.88
CA VAL A 1 -2.67 -37.25 -43.89
C VAL A 1 -1.19 -37.24 -43.52
N PRO A 2 -0.49 -36.08 -43.52
CA PRO A 2 0.94 -36.04 -43.19
C PRO A 2 1.19 -36.55 -41.75
N PRO A 3 2.23 -37.38 -41.50
CA PRO A 3 2.48 -38.00 -40.20
C PRO A 3 2.58 -37.00 -39.03
N TRP A 4 3.27 -35.88 -39.24
CA TRP A 4 3.48 -34.82 -38.24
C TRP A 4 2.20 -34.14 -37.74
N ARG A 5 1.09 -34.26 -38.48
CA ARG A 5 -0.21 -33.67 -38.07
C ARG A 5 -0.79 -34.42 -36.88
N LEU A 6 -0.61 -35.74 -36.82
CA LEU A 6 -1.16 -36.58 -35.75
C LEU A 6 -0.47 -36.31 -34.42
N GLU A 7 0.86 -36.20 -34.44
CA GLU A 7 1.66 -35.90 -33.26
C GLU A 7 1.33 -34.51 -32.67
N ARG A 8 1.18 -33.49 -33.53
CA ARG A 8 0.73 -32.16 -33.10
C ARG A 8 -0.67 -32.19 -32.46
N GLU A 9 -1.58 -33.02 -32.98
CA GLU A 9 -2.92 -33.16 -32.40
C GLU A 9 -2.88 -33.92 -31.06
N GLN A 10 -2.03 -34.93 -30.94
CA GLN A 10 -1.80 -35.64 -29.68
C GLN A 10 -1.22 -34.71 -28.60
N ILE A 11 -0.21 -33.90 -28.94
CA ILE A 11 0.35 -32.89 -28.04
C ILE A 11 -0.74 -31.92 -27.58
N ARG A 12 -1.52 -31.36 -28.51
CA ARG A 12 -2.63 -30.45 -28.19
C ARG A 12 -3.68 -31.11 -27.30
N SER A 13 -4.01 -32.37 -27.56
CA SER A 13 -4.96 -33.14 -26.75
C SER A 13 -4.45 -33.35 -25.33
N LEU A 14 -3.17 -33.71 -25.17
CA LEU A 14 -2.53 -33.88 -23.86
C LEU A 14 -2.46 -32.55 -23.09
N GLU A 15 -2.11 -31.44 -23.74
CA GLU A 15 -2.11 -30.11 -23.14
C GLU A 15 -3.51 -29.67 -22.70
N ARG A 16 -4.53 -29.94 -23.53
CA ARG A 16 -5.94 -29.71 -23.17
C ARG A 16 -6.37 -30.57 -21.99
N ALA A 17 -5.97 -31.84 -21.94
CA ALA A 17 -6.27 -32.72 -20.82
C ALA A 17 -5.61 -32.23 -19.53
N ARG A 18 -4.33 -31.83 -19.58
CA ARG A 18 -3.58 -31.28 -18.45
C ARG A 18 -4.20 -29.98 -17.93
N THR A 19 -4.55 -29.05 -18.81
CA THR A 19 -5.23 -27.80 -18.41
C THR A 19 -6.62 -28.09 -17.86
N GLY A 20 -7.34 -29.05 -18.44
CA GLY A 20 -8.65 -29.50 -17.96
C GLY A 20 -8.61 -30.05 -16.53
N THR A 21 -7.65 -30.93 -16.20
CA THR A 21 -7.50 -31.47 -14.84
C THR A 21 -7.09 -30.39 -13.84
N PHE A 22 -6.16 -29.50 -14.22
CA PHE A 22 -5.73 -28.40 -13.37
C PHE A 22 -6.88 -27.43 -13.03
N LEU A 23 -7.67 -27.02 -14.02
CA LEU A 23 -8.79 -26.12 -13.81
C LEU A 23 -9.88 -26.74 -12.93
N LYS A 24 -10.20 -28.03 -13.13
CA LYS A 24 -11.17 -28.75 -12.28
C LYS A 24 -10.76 -28.68 -10.80
N HIS A 25 -9.49 -28.96 -10.50
CA HIS A 25 -8.99 -28.85 -9.12
C HIS A 25 -9.13 -27.43 -8.56
N LYS A 26 -8.77 -26.40 -9.34
CA LYS A 26 -8.87 -24.99 -8.91
C LYS A 26 -10.31 -24.52 -8.70
N LEU A 27 -11.26 -25.04 -9.47
CA LEU A 27 -12.67 -24.72 -9.28
C LEU A 27 -13.23 -25.33 -7.98
N CYS A 28 -12.83 -26.56 -7.63
CA CYS A 28 -13.22 -27.18 -6.37
C CYS A 28 -12.66 -26.44 -5.15
N SER A 29 -11.44 -25.91 -5.25
CA SER A 29 -10.78 -25.16 -4.17
C SER A 29 -10.97 -23.64 -4.30
N ARG A 30 -12.05 -23.16 -4.94
CA ARG A 30 -12.25 -21.73 -5.18
C ARG A 30 -12.67 -21.01 -3.89
N PRO A 31 -11.92 -19.99 -3.42
CA PRO A 31 -12.30 -19.20 -2.26
C PRO A 31 -13.61 -18.43 -2.45
N GLU A 32 -14.33 -18.20 -1.36
CA GLU A 32 -15.52 -17.36 -1.35
C GLU A 32 -15.14 -15.86 -1.40
N ARG A 33 -16.09 -15.00 -1.80
CA ARG A 33 -15.87 -13.55 -1.83
C ARG A 33 -15.53 -13.00 -0.44
N SER A 34 -16.21 -13.49 0.59
CA SER A 34 -15.99 -13.12 2.00
C SER A 34 -14.54 -13.34 2.44
N GLU A 35 -13.94 -14.46 2.04
CA GLU A 35 -12.56 -14.81 2.36
C GLU A 35 -11.56 -13.88 1.65
N LEU A 36 -11.78 -13.59 0.37
CA LEU A 36 -10.95 -12.64 -0.39
C LEU A 36 -11.00 -11.22 0.19
N VAL A 37 -12.16 -10.82 0.71
CA VAL A 37 -12.36 -9.57 1.42
C VAL A 37 -11.59 -9.55 2.74
N ARG A 38 -11.73 -10.59 3.57
CA ARG A 38 -11.01 -10.73 4.85
C ARG A 38 -9.49 -10.67 4.66
N MET A 39 -8.99 -11.25 3.58
CA MET A 39 -7.58 -11.22 3.20
C MET A 39 -7.14 -9.90 2.57
N HIS A 40 -8.03 -8.91 2.43
CA HIS A 40 -7.77 -7.61 1.78
C HIS A 40 -7.36 -7.70 0.30
N ILE A 41 -7.74 -8.78 -0.39
CA ILE A 41 -7.56 -8.91 -1.84
C ILE A 41 -8.68 -8.14 -2.57
N LEU A 42 -9.93 -8.35 -2.15
CA LEU A 42 -11.09 -7.61 -2.66
C LEU A 42 -11.52 -6.52 -1.67
N GLN A 43 -12.15 -5.47 -2.19
CA GLN A 43 -12.71 -4.40 -1.37
C GLN A 43 -14.10 -4.76 -0.83
N GLU A 44 -14.40 -4.29 0.38
CA GLU A 44 -15.71 -4.38 1.03
C GLU A 44 -16.70 -3.38 0.44
N THR A 45 -17.01 -3.50 -0.85
CA THR A 45 -17.95 -2.60 -1.52
C THR A 45 -18.90 -3.36 -2.43
N GLN A 46 -20.13 -2.87 -2.52
CA GLN A 46 -21.14 -3.30 -3.50
C GLN A 46 -21.11 -2.47 -4.80
N ALA A 47 -20.17 -1.54 -4.92
CA ALA A 47 -20.01 -0.70 -6.10
C ALA A 47 -19.43 -1.51 -7.27
N ASP A 48 -19.79 -1.11 -8.47
CA ASP A 48 -19.28 -1.68 -9.71
C ASP A 48 -17.74 -1.68 -9.73
N SER A 49 -17.16 -2.77 -10.26
CA SER A 49 -15.71 -2.96 -10.46
C SER A 49 -15.00 -1.74 -11.07
N SER A 50 -15.66 -1.04 -11.99
CA SER A 50 -15.12 0.15 -12.65
C SER A 50 -14.95 1.35 -11.71
N LEU A 51 -15.78 1.47 -10.68
CA LEU A 51 -15.79 2.59 -9.72
C LEU A 51 -14.97 2.33 -8.45
N GLN A 52 -14.69 1.06 -8.12
CA GLN A 52 -14.00 0.68 -6.88
C GLN A 52 -12.67 1.41 -6.69
N ALA A 53 -11.89 1.54 -7.76
CA ALA A 53 -10.60 2.23 -7.71
C ALA A 53 -10.75 3.73 -7.37
N ALA A 54 -11.74 4.40 -7.97
CA ALA A 54 -12.02 5.81 -7.70
C ALA A 54 -12.53 6.01 -6.27
N GLN A 55 -13.46 5.16 -5.83
CA GLN A 55 -13.99 5.19 -4.46
C GLN A 55 -12.90 4.96 -3.41
N LEU A 56 -11.97 4.04 -3.65
CA LEU A 56 -10.86 3.79 -2.73
C LEU A 56 -9.93 5.01 -2.62
N ARG A 57 -9.62 5.66 -3.75
CA ARG A 57 -8.84 6.91 -3.74
C ARG A 57 -9.53 8.00 -2.94
N LEU A 58 -10.83 8.19 -3.15
CA LEU A 58 -11.62 9.17 -2.41
C LEU A 58 -11.67 8.86 -0.91
N LYS A 59 -11.90 7.59 -0.53
CA LYS A 59 -11.89 7.15 0.87
C LYS A 59 -10.54 7.46 1.54
N LYS A 60 -9.43 7.16 0.85
CA LYS A 60 -8.08 7.46 1.35
C LYS A 60 -7.83 8.96 1.51
N ALA A 61 -8.21 9.77 0.52
CA ALA A 61 -8.04 11.23 0.59
C ALA A 61 -8.81 11.83 1.77
N ARG A 62 -10.10 11.49 1.92
CA ARG A 62 -10.92 11.95 3.04
C ARG A 62 -10.33 11.55 4.40
N LEU A 63 -9.85 10.32 4.51
CA LEU A 63 -9.19 9.86 5.74
C LEU A 63 -7.91 10.63 6.02
N ALA A 64 -7.09 10.90 5.00
CA ALA A 64 -5.87 11.68 5.14
C ALA A 64 -6.17 13.10 5.63
N ASP A 65 -7.16 13.77 5.04
CA ASP A 65 -7.57 15.12 5.43
C ASP A 65 -8.07 15.17 6.89
N SER A 66 -8.95 14.24 7.27
CA SER A 66 -9.45 14.14 8.65
C SER A 66 -8.36 13.81 9.66
N LEU A 67 -7.38 12.99 9.28
CA LEU A 67 -6.22 12.69 10.15
C LEU A 67 -5.31 13.90 10.27
N ASN A 68 -5.09 14.64 9.18
CA ASN A 68 -4.24 15.83 9.17
C ASN A 68 -4.80 16.91 10.11
N GLU A 69 -6.12 17.13 10.11
CA GLU A 69 -6.80 18.02 11.06
C GLU A 69 -6.57 17.57 12.51
N LYS A 70 -6.80 16.29 12.82
CA LYS A 70 -6.58 15.75 14.18
C LYS A 70 -5.13 15.83 14.64
N ILE A 71 -4.17 15.62 13.74
CA ILE A 71 -2.74 15.72 14.04
C ILE A 71 -2.34 17.18 14.27
N SER A 72 -2.93 18.13 13.54
CA SER A 72 -2.67 19.56 13.75
C SER A 72 -3.09 20.04 15.14
N GLN A 73 -4.13 19.43 15.71
CA GLN A 73 -4.65 19.71 17.05
C GLN A 73 -4.06 18.77 18.11
N ARG A 74 -2.90 18.15 17.84
CA ARG A 74 -2.27 17.23 18.79
C ARG A 74 -1.82 18.01 20.05
N PRO A 75 -2.33 17.67 21.25
CA PRO A 75 -1.96 18.33 22.49
C PRO A 75 -0.46 18.26 22.77
N GLY A 76 0.10 19.35 23.30
CA GLY A 76 1.48 19.38 23.76
C GLY A 76 1.72 18.46 24.97
N PRO A 77 2.97 18.10 25.27
CA PRO A 77 3.30 17.27 26.43
C PRO A 77 2.88 17.92 27.76
N MET A 78 2.94 19.25 27.88
CA MET A 78 2.50 19.97 29.08
C MET A 78 0.99 19.83 29.32
N GLU A 79 0.18 19.89 28.26
CA GLU A 79 -1.27 19.71 28.35
C GLU A 79 -1.65 18.30 28.81
N LEU A 80 -0.83 17.28 28.51
CA LEU A 80 -1.05 15.91 28.95
C LEU A 80 -0.70 15.70 30.43
N VAL A 81 0.28 16.46 30.95
CA VAL A 81 0.64 16.49 32.37
C VAL A 81 -0.47 17.17 33.18
N GLU A 82 -0.99 18.31 32.71
CA GLU A 82 -2.12 19.00 33.35
C GLU A 82 -3.38 18.12 33.41
N LYS A 83 -3.60 17.30 32.38
CA LYS A 83 -4.70 16.31 32.34
C LYS A 83 -4.43 15.05 33.17
N ASN A 84 -3.33 14.99 33.93
CA ASN A 84 -2.90 13.84 34.74
C ASN A 84 -2.78 12.53 33.96
N ILE A 85 -2.58 12.61 32.64
CA ILE A 85 -2.32 11.43 31.79
C ILE A 85 -0.83 11.07 31.85
N LEU A 86 0.03 12.10 31.96
CA LEU A 86 1.46 11.94 32.21
C LEU A 86 1.80 12.38 33.64
N PRO A 87 2.66 11.66 34.36
CA PRO A 87 3.11 12.08 35.68
C PRO A 87 4.02 13.31 35.57
N VAL A 88 3.83 14.29 36.46
CA VAL A 88 4.84 15.32 36.74
C VAL A 88 6.04 14.60 37.33
N GLN A 89 7.19 14.64 36.64
CA GLN A 89 8.46 14.23 37.23
C GLN A 89 8.78 15.22 38.36
N SER A 90 8.21 14.97 39.55
CA SER A 90 8.60 15.63 40.78
C SER A 90 9.79 14.86 41.31
N GLU A 91 10.88 15.60 41.48
CA GLU A 91 12.18 15.11 41.88
C GLU A 91 12.08 14.36 43.22
N ASP A 92 12.19 13.04 43.17
CA ASP A 92 12.74 12.23 44.25
C ASP A 92 13.59 11.11 43.63
N LYS A 93 14.88 11.43 43.50
CA LYS A 93 16.08 10.56 43.61
C LYS A 93 16.02 9.17 42.94
N GLU A 94 16.69 9.05 41.80
CA GLU A 94 18.06 8.50 41.68
C GLU A 94 18.32 8.01 40.24
N ALA A 95 19.45 8.48 39.70
CA ALA A 95 20.27 7.91 38.63
C ALA A 95 19.59 6.98 37.60
N GLY A 96 19.31 7.49 36.38
CA GLY A 96 19.15 6.57 35.25
C GLY A 96 18.52 7.05 33.94
N ASN A 97 18.22 8.32 33.70
CA ASN A 97 17.50 8.71 32.46
C ASN A 97 18.09 9.92 31.71
N GLY A 98 19.41 10.04 31.67
CA GLY A 98 20.11 10.81 30.63
C GLY A 98 20.07 10.17 29.23
N THR A 99 19.48 8.97 29.10
CA THR A 99 19.51 8.14 27.87
C THR A 99 18.13 7.83 27.29
N TYR A 100 17.04 8.13 27.99
CA TYR A 100 15.69 7.70 27.62
C TYR A 100 15.13 8.47 26.42
N TRP A 101 15.35 9.78 26.33
CA TRP A 101 14.87 10.58 25.19
C TRP A 101 15.76 10.46 23.95
N SER A 102 17.06 10.17 24.10
CA SER A 102 17.98 10.02 22.97
C SER A 102 17.74 8.72 22.17
N HIS A 103 17.38 7.61 22.81
CA HIS A 103 17.05 6.35 22.13
C HIS A 103 15.70 6.38 21.40
N ILE A 104 14.75 7.18 21.86
CA ILE A 104 13.44 7.34 21.20
C ILE A 104 13.55 8.26 19.98
N ILE A 105 14.40 9.30 20.04
CA ILE A 105 14.63 10.22 18.92
C ILE A 105 15.59 9.62 17.88
N SER A 106 16.55 8.76 18.27
CA SER A 106 17.43 8.08 17.30
C SER A 106 16.71 7.01 16.47
N GLY A 107 15.60 6.46 16.96
CA GLY A 107 14.73 5.53 16.21
C GLY A 107 13.93 6.16 15.07
N VAL A 108 13.86 7.50 14.98
CA VAL A 108 13.13 8.23 13.93
C VAL A 108 14.06 8.82 12.86
N SER A 109 15.38 8.72 13.02
CA SER A 109 16.33 9.42 12.13
C SER A 109 16.91 8.61 10.96
N ASN A 110 16.53 7.35 10.75
CA ASN A 110 17.01 6.57 9.59
C ASN A 110 15.87 6.18 8.62
N SER A 111 15.23 7.17 8.00
CA SER A 111 14.77 7.10 6.59
C SER A 111 14.09 8.40 6.14
N ILE A 112 14.71 9.56 6.34
CA ILE A 112 14.48 10.71 5.45
C ILE A 112 15.82 11.05 4.84
N SER A 113 16.16 10.34 3.76
CA SER A 113 17.21 10.78 2.85
C SER A 113 16.79 12.15 2.32
N THR A 114 17.40 13.18 2.89
CA THR A 114 17.50 14.51 2.31
C THR A 114 17.98 14.39 0.87
N ARG A 115 17.10 14.65 -0.09
CA ARG A 115 17.49 15.18 -1.39
C ARG A 115 16.64 16.40 -1.71
N ALA A 116 16.84 17.45 -0.93
CA ALA A 116 16.63 18.80 -1.40
C ALA A 116 17.96 19.31 -1.96
N THR A 117 18.25 18.98 -3.22
CA THR A 117 19.07 19.84 -4.08
C THR A 117 18.13 20.49 -5.07
N SER A 118 17.70 21.70 -4.69
CA SER A 118 17.65 22.90 -5.51
C SER A 118 17.00 22.80 -6.91
N ALA A 119 15.91 23.57 -7.05
CA ALA A 119 15.47 24.24 -8.28
C ALA A 119 14.77 23.45 -9.41
N LYS A 120 13.95 22.43 -9.09
CA LYS A 120 12.97 21.83 -10.05
C LYS A 120 11.59 21.53 -9.48
N TRP A 121 11.23 22.12 -8.35
CA TRP A 121 9.96 21.84 -7.65
C TRP A 121 8.77 22.71 -8.07
N PHE A 122 8.85 23.40 -9.23
CA PHE A 122 7.70 24.18 -9.74
C PHE A 122 7.47 24.17 -11.27
N VAL A 123 8.45 23.88 -12.15
CA VAL A 123 8.21 23.93 -13.63
C VAL A 123 9.01 22.89 -14.43
N SER A 124 9.12 21.64 -13.96
CA SER A 124 9.77 20.57 -14.76
C SER A 124 9.22 19.19 -14.44
N ASN A 125 7.90 19.03 -14.51
CA ASN A 125 7.28 17.71 -14.67
C ASN A 125 6.15 17.75 -15.70
N LEU A 126 6.40 18.45 -16.81
CA LEU A 126 5.48 18.56 -17.96
C LEU A 126 6.17 18.30 -19.32
N GLN A 127 7.40 17.78 -19.36
CA GLN A 127 8.12 17.58 -20.64
C GLN A 127 8.90 16.26 -20.79
N ARG A 128 8.66 15.22 -19.97
CA ARG A 128 9.39 13.95 -20.12
C ARG A 128 8.56 12.66 -20.03
N TYR A 129 7.27 12.73 -20.37
CA TYR A 129 6.47 11.57 -20.81
C TYR A 129 5.45 12.01 -21.85
N LYS A 130 5.93 12.39 -23.04
CA LYS A 130 5.28 12.23 -24.35
C LYS A 130 6.07 13.05 -25.37
N ILE A 131 6.36 12.42 -26.52
CA ILE A 131 7.33 12.80 -27.57
C ILE A 131 8.71 12.20 -27.22
N TYR A 132 9.07 10.98 -27.60
CA TYR A 132 8.89 10.31 -28.90
C TYR A 132 8.61 8.81 -28.74
N VAL A 133 7.49 8.35 -29.27
CA VAL A 133 7.53 7.60 -30.54
C VAL A 133 6.52 8.29 -31.44
N CYS A 134 7.02 9.07 -32.41
CA CYS A 134 6.31 9.35 -33.64
C CYS A 134 6.27 8.05 -34.48
N VAL A 135 5.23 7.91 -35.30
CA VAL A 135 5.12 6.97 -36.45
C VAL A 135 4.74 5.53 -36.11
N THR A 136 3.44 5.20 -36.20
CA THR A 136 2.88 4.27 -37.22
C THR A 136 1.37 4.06 -37.00
N ALA A 137 0.64 4.19 -38.11
CA ALA A 137 -0.80 4.01 -38.36
C ALA A 137 -1.74 5.14 -37.91
#